data_AF-A0A0A8WQB5-F1
#
_entry.id   AF-A0A0A8WQB5-F1
#
_cell.length_a   1.000
_cell.length_b   1.000
_cell.length_c   1.000
_cell.angle_alpha   90.00
_cell.angle_beta   90.00
_cell.angle_gamma   90.00
#
_symmetry.space_group_name_H-M   'P 1'
#
loop_
_entity.id
_entity.type
_entity.pdbx_description
1 polymer ?
#
loop_
_entity_poly.entity_id
_entity_poly.type
_entity_poly.pdbx_seq_one_letter_code
_entity_poly.pdbx_strand_id
1 'polypeptide(L)'
;MKWRREGFLAVLMLLLLPGNLLAAMQLIYPMDKSWVYRSDYLIIKTNDSAISGIKLTVNGSDSDIMQISSSDYRKLFQDILIVQPVWDNGKNTLLVEGYIADNKVQSIATEIFYNPLGDRSLVPKDFRETSLHTTENEKVCAACHAMTSSNSKNTAQNPANSPCATCHQRLVKVKYPHEPVANYSCAYCHVKTDNPRHGTSRRDSALCFECHSDKAEEIKKNSFPHGPVTAGYCEICHDPHGSEFTGFMRRPINEVCLSCHEKIGKEPHVLRNTSQKGHPLSGKKDISPKRKGKELSCVSCHDPHGGVVRYFLQSRKEERMALCQFCHNK
;
A
#
# COMPACT_ATOMS: atom_id res chain seq x y z
N MET A 1 87.53 4.69 -6.97
CA MET A 1 87.00 3.32 -7.13
C MET A 1 85.60 3.41 -7.75
N LYS A 2 85.42 2.74 -8.90
CA LYS A 2 84.18 2.74 -9.71
C LYS A 2 83.05 2.05 -8.94
N TRP A 3 81.90 2.72 -8.80
CA TRP A 3 80.65 2.11 -8.36
C TRP A 3 79.95 1.49 -9.57
N ARG A 4 79.78 0.16 -9.56
CA ARG A 4 78.94 -0.58 -10.51
C ARG A 4 77.49 -0.54 -10.03
N ARG A 5 76.58 -0.17 -10.93
CA ARG A 5 75.12 -0.32 -10.78
C ARG A 5 74.76 -1.79 -10.99
N GLU A 6 74.08 -2.40 -10.01
CA GLU A 6 73.30 -3.61 -10.22
C GLU A 6 71.83 -3.24 -10.29
N GLY A 7 71.18 -3.60 -11.40
CA GLY A 7 69.77 -3.34 -11.65
C GLY A 7 68.91 -4.39 -10.98
N PHE A 8 68.04 -3.96 -10.07
CA PHE A 8 66.93 -4.77 -9.59
C PHE A 8 65.80 -4.72 -10.62
N LEU A 9 65.56 -5.85 -11.31
CA LEU A 9 64.29 -6.08 -12.01
C LEU A 9 63.19 -6.24 -10.95
N ALA A 10 62.37 -5.20 -10.77
CA ALA A 10 61.13 -5.31 -10.03
C ALA A 10 60.10 -6.05 -10.90
N VAL A 11 59.84 -7.31 -10.57
CA VAL A 11 58.68 -8.04 -11.09
C VAL A 11 57.43 -7.40 -10.50
N LEU A 12 56.73 -6.62 -11.32
CA LEU A 12 55.44 -6.04 -10.96
C LEU A 12 54.41 -7.18 -10.94
N MET A 13 54.21 -7.79 -9.78
CA MET A 13 53.10 -8.72 -9.55
C MET A 13 51.80 -7.91 -9.61
N LEU A 14 51.13 -7.94 -10.76
CA LEU A 14 49.80 -7.37 -10.94
C LEU A 14 48.83 -8.16 -10.05
N LEU A 15 48.59 -7.67 -8.84
CA LEU A 15 47.49 -8.11 -7.98
C LEU A 15 46.18 -7.74 -8.70
N LEU A 16 45.62 -8.70 -9.42
CA LEU A 16 44.23 -8.66 -9.86
C LEU A 16 43.36 -8.57 -8.59
N LEU A 17 42.86 -7.37 -8.31
CA LEU A 17 41.75 -7.20 -7.38
C LEU A 17 40.61 -8.14 -7.82
N PRO A 18 39.96 -8.87 -6.91
CA PRO A 18 38.81 -9.68 -7.27
C PRO A 18 37.73 -8.71 -7.75
N GLY A 19 37.52 -8.65 -9.06
CA GLY A 19 36.30 -8.07 -9.59
C GLY A 19 35.16 -8.77 -8.89
N ASN A 20 34.27 -8.00 -8.25
CA ASN A 20 33.02 -8.56 -7.71
C ASN A 20 32.32 -9.28 -8.87
N LEU A 21 32.43 -10.61 -8.93
CA LEU A 21 31.59 -11.41 -9.80
C LEU A 21 30.16 -11.12 -9.32
N LEU A 22 29.37 -10.42 -10.11
CA LEU A 22 27.96 -10.28 -9.85
C LEU A 22 27.38 -11.70 -9.76
N ALA A 23 26.66 -11.99 -8.67
CA ALA A 23 25.99 -13.27 -8.52
C ALA A 23 25.07 -13.52 -9.74
N ALA A 24 25.12 -14.73 -10.30
CA ALA A 24 24.34 -15.10 -11.48
C ALA A 24 22.82 -15.05 -11.26
N MET A 25 22.38 -15.02 -10.00
CA MET A 25 21.01 -14.72 -9.58
C MET A 25 21.03 -13.68 -8.46
N GLN A 26 20.00 -12.85 -8.43
CA GLN A 26 19.78 -11.83 -7.41
C GLN A 26 18.33 -11.83 -6.94
N LEU A 27 18.14 -11.82 -5.63
CA LEU A 27 16.85 -11.60 -5.00
C LEU A 27 16.58 -10.09 -4.90
N ILE A 28 15.63 -9.59 -5.68
CA ILE A 28 15.29 -8.16 -5.75
C ILE A 28 14.32 -7.78 -4.62
N TYR A 29 13.31 -8.62 -4.38
CA TYR A 29 12.31 -8.42 -3.34
C TYR A 29 11.63 -9.74 -2.98
N PRO A 30 11.34 -10.03 -1.70
CA PRO A 30 11.82 -9.33 -0.52
C PRO A 30 13.33 -9.50 -0.34
N MET A 31 14.02 -8.57 0.32
CA MET A 31 15.47 -8.67 0.54
C MET A 31 15.84 -9.73 1.58
N ASP A 32 17.11 -10.14 1.61
CA ASP A 32 17.62 -11.05 2.64
C ASP A 32 17.35 -10.52 4.06
N LYS A 33 16.90 -11.41 4.96
CA LYS A 33 16.56 -11.09 6.36
C LYS A 33 15.61 -9.89 6.46
N SER A 34 14.58 -9.86 5.63
CA SER A 34 13.58 -8.79 5.64
C SER A 34 12.19 -9.29 6.03
N TRP A 35 11.32 -8.35 6.38
CA TRP A 35 9.92 -8.65 6.65
C TRP A 35 8.99 -8.01 5.65
N VAL A 36 7.89 -8.71 5.36
CA VAL A 36 6.82 -8.24 4.50
C VAL A 36 5.48 -8.40 5.20
N TYR A 37 4.56 -7.49 4.90
CA TYR A 37 3.17 -7.58 5.37
C TYR A 37 2.20 -7.93 4.24
N ARG A 38 2.72 -8.04 3.01
CA ARG A 38 2.00 -8.51 1.83
C ARG A 38 2.80 -9.61 1.15
N SER A 39 2.08 -10.52 0.51
CA SER A 39 2.65 -11.65 -0.24
C SER A 39 2.52 -11.47 -1.75
N ASP A 40 2.34 -10.23 -2.22
CA ASP A 40 2.02 -9.95 -3.62
C ASP A 40 3.18 -10.29 -4.57
N TYR A 41 4.43 -10.14 -4.12
CA TYR A 41 5.62 -10.21 -4.98
C TYR A 41 6.79 -10.93 -4.33
N LEU A 42 7.37 -11.86 -5.08
CA LEU A 42 8.73 -12.36 -4.98
C LEU A 42 9.38 -12.14 -6.36
N ILE A 43 10.44 -11.35 -6.40
CA ILE A 43 11.10 -10.89 -7.62
C ILE A 43 12.56 -11.33 -7.61
N ILE A 44 12.92 -12.11 -8.62
CA ILE A 44 14.26 -12.67 -8.81
C ILE A 44 14.74 -12.24 -10.19
N LYS A 45 15.98 -11.77 -10.28
CA LYS A 45 16.64 -11.51 -11.57
C LYS A 45 17.74 -12.53 -11.77
N THR A 46 17.79 -13.16 -12.94
CA THR A 46 18.99 -13.90 -13.35
C THR A 46 19.89 -12.98 -14.17
N ASN A 47 21.13 -12.84 -13.74
CA ASN A 47 22.17 -12.09 -14.44
C ASN A 47 22.97 -12.99 -15.41
N ASP A 48 22.56 -14.26 -15.54
CA ASP A 48 23.14 -15.24 -16.46
C ASP A 48 22.06 -15.80 -17.39
N SER A 49 22.18 -15.47 -18.67
CA SER A 49 21.29 -15.94 -19.74
C SER A 49 21.38 -17.45 -20.01
N ALA A 50 22.32 -18.17 -19.41
CA ALA A 50 22.35 -19.62 -19.48
C ALA A 50 21.32 -20.25 -18.52
N ILE A 51 20.94 -19.55 -17.44
CA ILE A 51 19.91 -20.04 -16.51
C ILE A 51 18.58 -20.12 -17.25
N SER A 52 18.05 -21.34 -17.34
CA SER A 52 16.85 -21.66 -18.07
C SER A 52 15.64 -21.93 -17.19
N GLY A 53 15.86 -22.27 -15.91
CA GLY A 53 14.79 -22.56 -14.97
C GLY A 53 15.07 -22.09 -13.55
N ILE A 54 14.01 -21.78 -12.80
CA ILE A 54 14.07 -21.46 -11.38
C ILE A 54 13.13 -22.37 -10.61
N LYS A 55 13.61 -22.94 -9.50
CA LYS A 55 12.81 -23.65 -8.50
C LYS A 55 12.79 -22.85 -7.20
N LEU A 56 11.63 -22.79 -6.56
CA LEU A 56 11.45 -22.15 -5.27
C LEU A 56 11.06 -23.18 -4.23
N THR A 57 11.66 -23.11 -3.05
CA THR A 57 11.24 -23.89 -1.89
C THR A 57 10.91 -22.93 -0.76
N VAL A 58 9.65 -22.94 -0.31
CA VAL A 58 9.18 -22.15 0.84
C VAL A 58 8.81 -23.10 1.97
N ASN A 59 9.49 -22.99 3.11
CA ASN A 59 9.27 -23.86 4.28
C ASN A 59 9.30 -25.36 3.95
N GLY A 60 10.18 -25.76 3.03
CA GLY A 60 10.31 -27.14 2.55
C GLY A 60 9.27 -27.56 1.50
N SER A 61 8.35 -26.68 1.12
CA SER A 61 7.39 -26.91 0.03
C SER A 61 7.98 -26.43 -1.29
N ASP A 62 8.16 -27.36 -2.23
CA ASP A 62 8.77 -27.12 -3.53
C ASP A 62 7.75 -26.63 -4.57
N SER A 63 8.17 -25.68 -5.41
CA SER A 63 7.51 -25.40 -6.68
C SER A 63 7.99 -26.36 -7.78
N ASP A 64 7.24 -26.43 -8.87
CA ASP A 64 7.77 -26.91 -10.14
C ASP A 64 8.91 -25.99 -10.63
N ILE A 65 9.76 -26.51 -11.52
CA ILE A 65 10.79 -25.69 -12.19
C ILE A 65 10.09 -24.78 -13.20
N MET A 66 10.13 -23.48 -12.93
CA MET A 66 9.59 -22.47 -13.83
C MET A 66 10.61 -22.14 -14.91
N GLN A 67 10.25 -22.39 -16.16
CA GLN A 67 11.13 -22.14 -17.30
C GLN A 67 11.13 -20.65 -17.67
N ILE A 68 12.31 -20.04 -17.70
CA ILE A 68 12.55 -18.62 -18.01
C ILE A 68 13.43 -18.41 -19.26
N SER A 69 13.71 -19.49 -19.99
CA SER A 69 14.59 -19.50 -21.18
C SER A 69 13.91 -19.16 -22.50
N SER A 70 12.56 -19.15 -22.56
CA SER A 70 11.88 -18.96 -23.85
C SER A 70 12.15 -17.58 -24.43
N SER A 71 12.26 -17.50 -25.76
CA SER A 71 12.52 -16.22 -26.45
C SER A 71 11.45 -15.18 -26.16
N ASP A 72 10.20 -15.61 -26.01
CA ASP A 72 9.07 -14.72 -25.74
C ASP A 72 9.11 -14.22 -24.29
N TYR A 73 9.46 -15.09 -23.34
CA TYR A 73 9.67 -14.68 -21.96
C TYR A 73 10.78 -13.63 -21.84
N ARG A 74 11.94 -13.87 -22.47
CA ARG A 74 13.08 -12.93 -22.39
C ARG A 74 12.79 -11.58 -23.00
N LYS A 75 12.02 -11.54 -24.09
CA LYS A 75 11.55 -10.29 -24.70
C LYS A 75 10.67 -9.48 -23.75
N LEU A 76 9.85 -10.16 -22.94
CA LEU A 76 8.87 -9.50 -22.07
C LEU A 76 9.43 -9.16 -20.68
N PHE A 77 10.28 -10.03 -20.12
CA PHE A 77 10.67 -9.96 -18.71
C PHE A 77 12.17 -9.79 -18.49
N GLN A 78 13.01 -9.82 -19.53
CA GLN A 78 14.47 -9.62 -19.43
C GLN A 78 15.12 -10.39 -18.26
N ASP A 79 14.79 -11.68 -18.18
CA ASP A 79 15.31 -12.61 -17.16
C ASP A 79 14.88 -12.28 -15.71
N ILE A 80 13.76 -11.57 -15.55
CA ILE A 80 13.12 -11.27 -14.26
C ILE A 80 11.92 -12.19 -14.04
N LEU A 81 11.99 -13.02 -13.00
CA LEU A 81 10.88 -13.82 -12.50
C LEU A 81 10.12 -13.05 -11.42
N ILE A 82 8.81 -12.83 -11.64
CA ILE A 82 7.89 -12.25 -10.66
C ILE A 82 6.82 -13.30 -10.35
N VAL A 83 6.74 -13.71 -9.09
CA VAL A 83 5.73 -14.67 -8.62
C VAL A 83 5.05 -14.20 -7.35
N GLN A 84 3.89 -14.78 -7.05
CA GLN A 84 3.18 -14.55 -5.80
C GLN A 84 3.47 -15.72 -4.83
N PRO A 85 4.31 -15.51 -3.81
CA PRO A 85 4.59 -16.54 -2.81
C PRO A 85 3.42 -16.72 -1.83
N VAL A 86 3.33 -17.89 -1.21
CA VAL A 86 2.48 -18.14 -0.04
C VAL A 86 3.39 -18.22 1.19
N TRP A 87 3.15 -17.34 2.15
CA TRP A 87 3.95 -17.27 3.39
C TRP A 87 3.12 -17.72 4.59
N ASP A 88 3.75 -18.48 5.49
CA ASP A 88 3.20 -18.74 6.81
C ASP A 88 3.39 -17.51 7.71
N ASN A 89 2.46 -17.27 8.64
CA ASN A 89 2.60 -16.18 9.59
C ASN A 89 3.87 -16.37 10.44
N GLY A 90 4.73 -15.35 10.48
CA GLY A 90 6.00 -15.38 11.19
C GLY A 90 7.18 -15.69 10.28
N LYS A 91 8.14 -16.48 10.77
CA LYS A 91 9.41 -16.75 10.08
C LYS A 91 9.23 -17.80 8.99
N ASN A 92 9.68 -17.48 7.78
CA ASN A 92 9.70 -18.35 6.62
C ASN A 92 11.13 -18.56 6.12
N THR A 93 11.41 -19.75 5.61
CA THR A 93 12.65 -20.07 4.88
C THR A 93 12.35 -20.07 3.39
N LEU A 94 13.19 -19.41 2.61
CA LEU A 94 13.11 -19.38 1.15
C LEU A 94 14.43 -19.88 0.58
N LEU A 95 14.34 -20.88 -0.29
CA LEU A 95 15.44 -21.33 -1.14
C LEU A 95 15.05 -21.09 -2.60
N VAL A 96 15.94 -20.40 -3.33
CA VAL A 96 15.82 -20.14 -4.76
C VAL A 96 16.94 -20.88 -5.46
N GLU A 97 16.61 -21.80 -6.36
CA GLU A 97 17.57 -22.60 -7.09
C GLU A 97 17.47 -22.30 -8.59
N GLY A 98 18.60 -22.00 -9.22
CA GLY A 98 18.72 -21.74 -10.65
C GLY A 98 19.27 -22.95 -11.38
N TYR A 99 18.68 -23.25 -12.54
CA TYR A 99 18.97 -24.43 -13.34
C TYR A 99 19.40 -24.04 -14.75
N ILE A 100 20.41 -24.73 -15.28
CA ILE A 100 20.74 -24.76 -16.71
C ILE A 100 20.36 -26.15 -17.22
N ALA A 101 19.38 -26.21 -18.12
CA ALA A 101 18.64 -27.44 -18.40
C ALA A 101 18.12 -28.05 -17.08
N ASP A 102 18.58 -29.25 -16.72
CA ASP A 102 18.18 -29.96 -15.50
C ASP A 102 19.23 -29.90 -14.38
N ASN A 103 20.36 -29.23 -14.61
CA ASN A 103 21.44 -29.14 -13.64
C ASN A 103 21.30 -27.88 -12.79
N LYS A 104 21.26 -28.04 -11.47
CA LYS A 104 21.34 -26.92 -10.53
C LYS A 104 22.72 -26.28 -10.60
N VAL A 105 22.76 -24.98 -10.85
CA VAL A 105 24.01 -24.21 -11.01
C VAL A 105 24.23 -23.18 -9.91
N GLN A 106 23.16 -22.73 -9.26
CA GLN A 106 23.24 -21.76 -8.18
C GLN A 106 22.05 -21.89 -7.24
N SER A 107 22.26 -21.52 -5.97
CA SER A 107 21.20 -21.41 -4.98
C SER A 107 21.35 -20.16 -4.11
N ILE A 108 20.24 -19.54 -3.74
CA ILE A 108 20.14 -18.45 -2.75
C ILE A 108 19.22 -18.94 -1.65
N ALA A 109 19.71 -18.97 -0.41
CA ALA A 109 18.89 -19.28 0.77
C ALA A 109 18.74 -18.04 1.64
N THR A 110 17.52 -17.76 2.09
CA THR A 110 17.22 -16.62 2.95
C THR A 110 16.07 -16.93 3.89
N GLU A 111 15.85 -16.04 4.85
CA GLU A 111 14.71 -16.06 5.75
C GLU A 111 13.92 -14.77 5.60
N ILE A 112 12.60 -14.90 5.46
CA ILE A 112 11.65 -13.78 5.34
C ILE A 112 10.67 -13.86 6.50
N PHE A 113 10.37 -12.74 7.14
CA PHE A 113 9.34 -12.68 8.17
C PHE A 113 8.04 -12.12 7.59
N TYR A 114 6.94 -12.87 7.66
CA TYR A 114 5.64 -12.43 7.18
C TYR A 114 4.74 -12.01 8.35
N ASN A 115 4.29 -10.76 8.33
CA ASN A 115 3.30 -10.25 9.29
C ASN A 115 2.16 -9.51 8.57
N PRO A 116 1.02 -10.16 8.31
CA PRO A 116 -0.11 -9.54 7.60
C PRO A 116 -0.74 -8.36 8.34
N LEU A 117 -0.47 -8.19 9.64
CA LEU A 117 -0.98 -7.06 10.43
C LEU A 117 -0.24 -5.75 10.13
N GLY A 118 0.94 -5.81 9.49
CA GLY A 118 1.75 -4.62 9.21
C GLY A 118 2.36 -3.96 10.46
N ASP A 119 2.25 -4.60 11.63
CA ASP A 119 2.77 -4.07 12.88
C ASP A 119 4.24 -4.46 13.08
N ARG A 120 5.14 -3.46 12.97
CA ARG A 120 6.59 -3.62 13.17
C ARG A 120 6.93 -4.12 14.58
N SER A 121 6.11 -3.87 15.60
CA SER A 121 6.39 -4.28 16.99
C SER A 121 6.35 -5.80 17.17
N LEU A 122 5.64 -6.51 16.30
CA LEU A 122 5.53 -7.96 16.27
C LEU A 122 6.64 -8.64 15.45
N VAL A 123 7.55 -7.86 14.86
CA VAL A 123 8.62 -8.36 13.99
C VAL A 123 9.94 -8.43 14.76
N PRO A 124 10.65 -9.58 14.74
CA PRO A 124 11.96 -9.69 15.37
C PRO A 124 12.98 -8.69 14.79
N LYS A 125 13.86 -8.15 15.65
CA LYS A 125 14.76 -7.03 15.31
C LYS A 125 15.79 -7.37 14.23
N ASP A 126 16.11 -8.65 14.08
CA ASP A 126 17.01 -9.17 13.05
C ASP A 126 16.42 -9.10 11.64
N PHE A 127 15.09 -8.94 11.51
CA PHE A 127 14.45 -8.70 10.22
C PHE A 127 14.30 -7.21 9.93
N ARG A 128 14.74 -6.78 8.75
CA ARG A 128 14.72 -5.36 8.33
C ARG A 128 13.51 -5.06 7.47
N GLU A 129 13.04 -3.82 7.52
CA GLU A 129 12.03 -3.35 6.57
C GLU A 129 12.58 -3.43 5.15
N THR A 130 11.76 -3.90 4.21
CA THR A 130 12.12 -3.99 2.81
C THR A 130 11.18 -3.14 1.97
N SER A 131 11.76 -2.47 0.98
CA SER A 131 11.04 -1.67 0.00
C SER A 131 11.42 -2.15 -1.38
N LEU A 132 10.43 -2.36 -2.24
CA LEU A 132 10.69 -2.58 -3.66
C LEU A 132 11.26 -1.31 -4.31
N HIS A 133 10.75 -0.13 -3.93
CA HIS A 133 11.18 1.14 -4.48
C HIS A 133 12.45 1.64 -3.78
N THR A 134 13.60 1.13 -4.21
CA THR A 134 14.93 1.67 -3.90
C THR A 134 15.60 2.16 -5.18
N THR A 135 16.61 3.03 -5.06
CA THR A 135 17.38 3.47 -6.24
C THR A 135 17.92 2.28 -7.04
N GLU A 136 18.38 1.23 -6.35
CA GLU A 136 19.01 0.09 -7.01
C GLU A 136 17.97 -0.83 -7.67
N ASN A 137 16.88 -1.13 -6.98
CA ASN A 137 15.81 -1.97 -7.54
C ASN A 137 15.11 -1.31 -8.73
N GLU A 138 14.88 0.01 -8.68
CA GLU A 138 14.24 0.71 -9.79
C GLU A 138 15.10 0.74 -11.06
N LYS A 139 16.43 0.74 -10.95
CA LYS A 139 17.33 0.64 -12.13
C LYS A 139 17.09 -0.65 -12.91
N VAL A 140 16.79 -1.75 -12.21
CA VAL A 140 16.49 -3.04 -12.84
C VAL A 140 15.22 -2.96 -13.69
N CYS A 141 14.21 -2.22 -13.22
CA CYS A 141 12.93 -2.07 -13.90
C CYS A 141 12.94 -0.95 -14.96
N ALA A 142 13.83 0.04 -14.82
CA ALA A 142 13.89 1.24 -15.66
C ALA A 142 14.20 0.95 -17.14
N ALA A 143 14.74 -0.23 -17.45
CA ALA A 143 14.94 -0.69 -18.82
C ALA A 143 13.61 -0.88 -19.58
N CYS A 144 12.52 -1.21 -18.88
CA CYS A 144 11.20 -1.46 -19.46
C CYS A 144 10.13 -0.47 -18.99
N HIS A 145 10.26 0.07 -17.77
CA HIS A 145 9.25 0.93 -17.13
C HIS A 145 9.77 2.34 -16.85
N ALA A 146 8.90 3.33 -17.00
CA ALA A 146 9.19 4.70 -16.56
C ALA A 146 9.06 4.80 -15.03
N MET A 147 10.19 4.71 -14.31
CA MET A 147 10.23 4.76 -12.84
C MET A 147 10.17 6.19 -12.26
N THR A 148 9.56 7.14 -12.97
CA THR A 148 9.49 8.55 -12.57
C THR A 148 8.05 8.97 -12.27
N SER A 149 7.86 9.62 -11.12
CA SER A 149 6.64 10.37 -10.80
C SER A 149 6.73 11.78 -11.40
N SER A 150 6.59 11.89 -12.73
CA SER A 150 6.46 13.21 -13.35
C SER A 150 5.06 13.76 -13.14
N ASN A 151 4.95 14.96 -12.58
CA ASN A 151 3.71 15.74 -12.44
C ASN A 151 3.12 16.19 -13.79
N SER A 152 3.81 15.94 -14.91
CA SER A 152 3.24 16.24 -16.22
C SER A 152 2.01 15.38 -16.42
N LYS A 153 0.86 16.04 -16.67
CA LYS A 153 -0.51 15.57 -16.94
C LYS A 153 -0.63 14.35 -17.87
N ASN A 154 0.03 13.25 -17.55
CA ASN A 154 -0.08 11.98 -18.22
C ASN A 154 -1.03 11.14 -17.37
N THR A 155 -2.32 11.43 -17.52
CA THR A 155 -3.35 10.44 -17.26
C THR A 155 -3.02 9.29 -18.20
N ALA A 156 -2.43 8.21 -17.67
CA ALA A 156 -2.34 7.00 -18.45
C ALA A 156 -3.78 6.67 -18.86
N GLN A 157 -4.10 6.68 -20.15
CA GLN A 157 -5.50 6.50 -20.60
C GLN A 157 -6.03 5.09 -20.26
N ASN A 158 -5.13 4.19 -19.88
CA ASN A 158 -5.37 2.80 -19.51
C ASN A 158 -4.37 2.37 -18.42
N PRO A 159 -4.76 1.50 -17.48
CA PRO A 159 -3.87 0.95 -16.45
C PRO A 159 -2.60 0.29 -17.00
N ALA A 160 -2.67 -0.32 -18.19
CA ALA A 160 -1.53 -0.95 -18.86
C ALA A 160 -0.41 0.06 -19.22
N ASN A 161 -0.77 1.33 -19.42
CA ASN A 161 0.18 2.39 -19.74
C ASN A 161 0.65 3.15 -18.49
N SER A 162 0.13 2.81 -17.31
CA SER A 162 0.55 3.40 -16.05
C SER A 162 1.78 2.64 -15.52
N PRO A 163 2.91 3.31 -15.28
CA PRO A 163 4.09 2.67 -14.69
C PRO A 163 3.82 2.18 -13.26
N CYS A 164 2.82 2.75 -12.59
CA CYS A 164 2.46 2.36 -11.23
C CYS A 164 1.36 1.29 -11.21
N ALA A 165 0.31 1.45 -12.02
CA ALA A 165 -0.87 0.58 -11.94
C ALA A 165 -0.66 -0.82 -12.52
N THR A 166 0.34 -1.00 -13.40
CA THR A 166 0.76 -2.32 -13.90
C THR A 166 1.14 -3.27 -12.77
N CYS A 167 1.88 -2.78 -11.76
CA CYS A 167 2.21 -3.50 -10.54
C CYS A 167 1.20 -3.26 -9.40
N HIS A 168 0.65 -2.06 -9.24
CA HIS A 168 -0.30 -1.77 -8.15
C HIS A 168 -1.76 -1.98 -8.55
N GLN A 169 -2.07 -3.08 -9.25
CA GLN A 169 -3.40 -3.35 -9.80
C GLN A 169 -4.51 -3.34 -8.74
N ARG A 170 -4.21 -3.79 -7.52
CA ARG A 170 -5.19 -3.81 -6.43
C ARG A 170 -5.64 -2.41 -6.00
N LEU A 171 -4.80 -1.39 -6.17
CA LEU A 171 -5.17 0.00 -5.83
C LEU A 171 -6.17 0.57 -6.84
N VAL A 172 -6.13 0.12 -8.09
CA VAL A 172 -6.98 0.62 -9.18
C VAL A 172 -8.20 -0.25 -9.46
N LYS A 173 -8.22 -1.51 -9.00
CA LYS A 173 -9.31 -2.48 -9.19
C LYS A 173 -10.33 -2.52 -8.03
N VAL A 174 -10.42 -1.46 -7.23
CA VAL A 174 -11.44 -1.32 -6.19
C VAL A 174 -12.80 -0.93 -6.81
N LYS A 175 -13.91 -1.24 -6.15
CA LYS A 175 -15.26 -0.91 -6.65
C LYS A 175 -15.52 0.59 -6.80
N TYR A 176 -15.01 1.39 -5.87
CA TYR A 176 -15.11 2.86 -5.92
C TYR A 176 -13.71 3.46 -5.83
N PRO A 177 -12.99 3.58 -6.97
CA PRO A 177 -11.67 4.22 -6.98
C PRO A 177 -11.81 5.73 -6.74
N HIS A 178 -10.87 6.30 -6.00
CA HIS A 178 -10.75 7.75 -5.89
C HIS A 178 -10.33 8.32 -7.27
N GLU A 179 -10.85 9.48 -7.67
CA GLU A 179 -10.75 9.96 -9.07
C GLU A 179 -9.30 10.03 -9.61
N PRO A 180 -8.32 10.64 -8.89
CA PRO A 180 -6.90 10.56 -9.24
C PRO A 180 -6.37 9.15 -9.51
N VAL A 181 -6.85 8.15 -8.77
CA VAL A 181 -6.46 6.74 -8.95
C VAL A 181 -7.17 6.12 -10.14
N ALA A 182 -8.47 6.42 -10.34
CA ALA A 182 -9.22 5.99 -11.52
C ALA A 182 -8.59 6.50 -12.84
N ASN A 183 -7.97 7.68 -12.79
CA ASN A 183 -7.25 8.30 -13.90
C ASN A 183 -5.75 7.98 -13.94
N TYR A 184 -5.27 7.10 -13.06
CA TYR A 184 -3.86 6.66 -12.97
C TYR A 184 -2.86 7.79 -12.71
N SER A 185 -3.33 8.88 -12.09
CA SER A 185 -2.56 10.09 -11.84
C SER A 185 -1.87 10.03 -10.47
N CYS A 186 -1.11 8.95 -10.23
CA CYS A 186 -0.46 8.68 -8.94
C CYS A 186 0.47 9.82 -8.51
N ALA A 187 1.11 10.51 -9.48
CA ALA A 187 2.09 11.54 -9.25
C ALA A 187 1.54 12.82 -8.59
N TYR A 188 0.23 13.06 -8.61
CA TYR A 188 -0.36 14.20 -7.90
C TYR A 188 -0.16 14.12 -6.39
N CYS A 189 -0.30 12.92 -5.84
CA CYS A 189 -0.11 12.68 -4.42
C CYS A 189 1.30 12.16 -4.15
N HIS A 190 1.78 11.22 -4.96
CA HIS A 190 3.06 10.54 -4.75
C HIS A 190 4.18 11.20 -5.52
N VAL A 191 5.18 11.71 -4.79
CA VAL A 191 6.38 12.30 -5.37
C VAL A 191 7.60 11.50 -4.95
N LYS A 192 8.69 11.67 -5.70
CA LYS A 192 9.96 11.06 -5.32
C LYS A 192 10.46 11.69 -4.00
N THR A 193 10.55 10.87 -2.96
CA THR A 193 11.08 11.18 -1.64
C THR A 193 12.22 10.20 -1.30
N ASP A 194 12.95 10.42 -0.19
CA ASP A 194 14.06 9.52 0.17
C ASP A 194 13.58 8.25 0.90
N ASN A 195 12.59 8.38 1.78
CA ASN A 195 12.01 7.25 2.51
C ASN A 195 10.58 7.55 3.04
N PRO A 196 9.51 6.87 2.55
CA PRO A 196 9.50 5.93 1.43
C PRO A 196 9.87 6.63 0.12
N ARG A 197 10.19 5.90 -0.96
CA ARG A 197 10.67 6.54 -2.19
C ARG A 197 9.61 7.25 -3.03
N HIS A 198 8.35 6.79 -2.95
CA HIS A 198 7.20 7.45 -3.57
C HIS A 198 6.19 7.84 -2.47
N GLY A 199 6.62 8.74 -1.58
CA GLY A 199 5.81 9.24 -0.48
C GLY A 199 4.85 10.33 -0.93
N THR A 200 3.92 10.70 -0.05
CA THR A 200 3.02 11.82 -0.33
C THR A 200 3.76 13.16 -0.28
N SER A 201 3.43 14.08 -1.18
CA SER A 201 4.05 15.42 -1.26
C SER A 201 3.81 16.28 -0.02
N ARG A 202 2.70 16.04 0.67
CA ARG A 202 2.34 16.64 1.96
C ARG A 202 1.77 15.56 2.87
N ARG A 203 1.76 15.84 4.17
CA ARG A 203 1.15 14.98 5.18
C ARG A 203 -0.25 15.46 5.53
N ASP A 204 -1.04 14.53 6.04
CA ASP A 204 -2.36 14.78 6.63
C ASP A 204 -3.32 15.51 5.66
N SER A 205 -4.24 16.28 6.23
CA SER A 205 -5.30 16.97 5.49
C SER A 205 -4.82 18.03 4.50
N ALA A 206 -3.58 18.53 4.65
CA ALA A 206 -3.03 19.57 3.79
C ALA A 206 -2.97 19.14 2.31
N LEU A 207 -2.70 17.86 2.03
CA LEU A 207 -2.75 17.32 0.67
C LEU A 207 -4.20 17.26 0.16
N CYS A 208 -5.12 16.75 0.98
CA CYS A 208 -6.53 16.59 0.61
C CYS A 208 -7.17 17.94 0.25
N PHE A 209 -6.84 18.99 0.99
CA PHE A 209 -7.41 20.34 0.83
C PHE A 209 -6.90 21.10 -0.38
N GLU A 210 -5.89 20.61 -1.10
CA GLU A 210 -5.51 21.19 -2.40
C GLU A 210 -6.65 21.09 -3.42
N CYS A 211 -7.47 20.03 -3.32
CA CYS A 211 -8.66 19.84 -4.15
C CYS A 211 -9.97 19.97 -3.35
N HIS A 212 -10.02 19.47 -2.11
CA HIS A 212 -11.21 19.51 -1.25
C HIS A 212 -11.25 20.77 -0.36
N SER A 213 -11.09 21.94 -0.98
CA SER A 213 -11.07 23.23 -0.28
C SER A 213 -12.44 23.59 0.31
N ASP A 214 -13.52 23.16 -0.34
CA ASP A 214 -14.89 23.26 0.17
C ASP A 214 -15.04 22.56 1.53
N LYS A 215 -14.45 21.37 1.65
CA LYS A 215 -14.44 20.61 2.90
C LYS A 215 -13.59 21.28 3.97
N ALA A 216 -12.45 21.85 3.59
CA ALA A 216 -11.62 22.63 4.51
C ALA A 216 -12.42 23.80 5.12
N GLU A 217 -13.13 24.56 4.28
CA GLU A 217 -13.95 25.69 4.72
C GLU A 217 -15.16 25.27 5.56
N GLU A 218 -15.75 24.11 5.28
CA GLU A 218 -16.81 23.55 6.12
C GLU A 218 -16.29 23.16 7.52
N ILE A 219 -15.17 22.44 7.58
CA ILE A 219 -14.56 22.00 8.84
C ILE A 219 -14.15 23.20 9.69
N LYS A 220 -13.58 24.25 9.09
CA LYS A 220 -13.22 25.49 9.80
C LYS A 220 -14.42 26.17 10.47
N LYS A 221 -15.62 26.00 9.93
CA LYS A 221 -16.86 26.58 10.49
C LYS A 221 -17.45 25.75 11.63
N ASN A 222 -16.94 24.55 11.91
CA ASN A 222 -17.47 23.70 12.95
C ASN A 222 -17.09 24.21 14.34
N SER A 223 -18.10 24.63 15.11
CA SER A 223 -17.94 24.99 16.53
C SER A 223 -17.60 23.79 17.42
N PHE A 224 -17.96 22.58 16.97
CA PHE A 224 -17.68 21.31 17.63
C PHE A 224 -16.86 20.44 16.66
N PRO A 225 -15.52 20.43 16.81
CA PRO A 225 -14.65 19.62 15.96
C PRO A 225 -14.75 18.13 16.27
N HIS A 226 -14.63 17.29 15.25
CA HIS A 226 -14.37 15.86 15.43
C HIS A 226 -12.85 15.63 15.45
N GLY A 227 -12.34 15.10 16.57
CA GLY A 227 -10.90 15.04 16.88
C GLY A 227 -10.00 14.56 15.72
N PRO A 228 -10.24 13.38 15.14
CA PRO A 228 -9.44 12.89 14.00
C PRO A 228 -9.43 13.82 12.79
N VAL A 229 -10.56 14.46 12.51
CA VAL A 229 -10.72 15.37 11.36
C VAL A 229 -9.96 16.67 11.58
N THR A 230 -10.01 17.21 12.80
CA THR A 230 -9.25 18.42 13.16
C THR A 230 -7.75 18.16 13.24
N ALA A 231 -7.34 16.94 13.59
CA ALA A 231 -5.95 16.49 13.51
C ALA A 231 -5.49 16.23 12.05
N GLY A 232 -6.40 16.28 11.08
CA GLY A 232 -6.09 16.07 9.67
C GLY A 232 -5.97 14.62 9.23
N TYR A 233 -6.38 13.67 10.07
CA TYR A 233 -6.28 12.23 9.81
C TYR A 233 -7.47 11.70 9.02
N CYS A 234 -7.66 12.22 7.81
CA CYS A 234 -8.71 11.82 6.89
C CYS A 234 -8.66 10.31 6.59
N GLU A 235 -7.45 9.78 6.51
CA GLU A 235 -7.14 8.41 6.14
C GLU A 235 -7.44 7.37 7.22
N ILE A 236 -7.83 7.77 8.43
CA ILE A 236 -8.33 6.84 9.45
C ILE A 236 -9.67 6.25 9.01
N CYS A 237 -10.51 7.09 8.40
CA CYS A 237 -11.85 6.72 7.95
C CYS A 237 -11.89 6.42 6.45
N HIS A 238 -11.17 7.21 5.66
CA HIS A 238 -11.15 7.13 4.20
C HIS A 238 -9.90 6.41 3.68
N ASP A 239 -9.99 5.76 2.53
CA ASP A 239 -8.84 5.32 1.76
C ASP A 239 -8.64 6.28 0.58
N PRO A 240 -7.51 7.01 0.52
CA PRO A 240 -7.26 7.98 -0.55
C PRO A 240 -7.11 7.32 -1.94
N HIS A 241 -6.94 6.00 -2.01
CA HIS A 241 -6.94 5.29 -3.30
C HIS A 241 -8.35 4.88 -3.76
N GLY A 242 -9.29 4.76 -2.82
CA GLY A 242 -10.61 4.21 -3.05
C GLY A 242 -10.86 2.91 -2.27
N SER A 243 -12.10 2.44 -2.28
CA SER A 243 -12.50 1.25 -1.51
C SER A 243 -13.74 0.56 -2.07
N GLU A 244 -14.16 -0.50 -1.39
CA GLU A 244 -15.40 -1.23 -1.67
C GLU A 244 -16.68 -0.49 -1.20
N PHE A 245 -16.51 0.64 -0.50
CA PHE A 245 -17.58 1.37 0.15
C PHE A 245 -17.69 2.81 -0.37
N THR A 246 -18.92 3.32 -0.50
CA THR A 246 -19.15 4.69 -1.00
C THR A 246 -18.48 5.73 -0.12
N GLY A 247 -17.96 6.79 -0.72
CA GLY A 247 -17.16 7.80 0.01
C GLY A 247 -15.79 7.27 0.42
N PHE A 248 -15.32 6.19 -0.21
CA PHE A 248 -13.98 5.62 -0.01
C PHE A 248 -13.72 5.18 1.43
N MET A 249 -14.74 4.74 2.15
CA MET A 249 -14.59 4.35 3.55
C MET A 249 -13.74 3.09 3.67
N ARG A 250 -12.94 2.95 4.74
CA ARG A 250 -12.15 1.72 4.98
C ARG A 250 -12.97 0.49 5.35
N ARG A 251 -14.18 0.69 5.88
CA ARG A 251 -15.13 -0.34 6.31
C ARG A 251 -16.57 0.14 6.05
N PRO A 252 -17.61 -0.70 6.22
CA PRO A 252 -18.98 -0.22 6.27
C PRO A 252 -19.16 0.94 7.26
N ILE A 253 -20.04 1.89 6.92
CA ILE A 253 -20.10 3.20 7.60
C ILE A 253 -20.20 3.10 9.14
N ASN A 254 -21.05 2.21 9.65
CA ASN A 254 -21.23 2.04 11.09
C ASN A 254 -20.01 1.37 11.73
N GLU A 255 -19.37 0.40 11.05
CA GLU A 255 -18.20 -0.30 11.56
C GLU A 255 -16.98 0.63 11.70
N VAL A 256 -16.81 1.59 10.78
CA VAL A 256 -15.77 2.62 10.92
C VAL A 256 -15.99 3.46 12.18
N CYS A 257 -17.24 3.83 12.48
CA CYS A 257 -17.54 4.56 13.71
C CYS A 257 -17.27 3.70 14.95
N LEU A 258 -17.72 2.43 14.93
CA LEU A 258 -17.63 1.52 16.06
C LEU A 258 -16.20 1.03 16.35
N SER A 259 -15.25 1.16 15.42
CA SER A 259 -13.85 0.85 15.72
C SER A 259 -13.22 1.79 16.76
N CYS A 260 -13.83 2.96 17.00
CA CYS A 260 -13.42 3.87 18.07
C CYS A 260 -14.56 4.08 19.10
N HIS A 261 -15.82 4.02 18.67
CA HIS A 261 -16.98 4.24 19.51
C HIS A 261 -17.69 2.93 19.92
N GLU A 262 -16.91 1.91 20.28
CA GLU A 262 -17.40 0.55 20.56
C GLU A 262 -18.56 0.50 21.56
N LYS A 263 -18.51 1.34 22.61
CA LYS A 263 -19.56 1.41 23.64
C LYS A 263 -20.93 1.74 23.06
N ILE A 264 -21.00 2.55 22.00
CA ILE A 264 -22.26 2.92 21.33
C ILE A 264 -22.93 1.68 20.71
N GLY A 265 -22.15 0.70 20.26
CA GLY A 265 -22.69 -0.56 19.73
C GLY A 265 -23.20 -1.52 20.80
N LYS A 266 -22.86 -1.29 22.08
CA LYS A 266 -23.18 -2.16 23.21
C LYS A 266 -24.25 -1.59 24.13
N GLU A 267 -24.45 -0.28 24.09
CA GLU A 267 -25.37 0.45 24.96
C GLU A 267 -26.51 1.07 24.16
N PRO A 268 -27.69 1.29 24.76
CA PRO A 268 -28.79 1.97 24.09
C PRO A 268 -28.40 3.40 23.66
N HIS A 269 -28.29 3.60 22.35
CA HIS A 269 -28.02 4.91 21.75
C HIS A 269 -29.32 5.53 21.22
N VAL A 270 -29.62 6.74 21.69
CA VAL A 270 -30.88 7.48 21.43
C VAL A 270 -32.11 6.73 21.97
N LEU A 271 -32.54 7.09 23.18
CA LEU A 271 -33.79 6.59 23.78
C LEU A 271 -34.86 7.70 23.72
N ARG A 272 -35.93 7.45 22.97
CA ARG A 272 -37.14 8.29 22.99
C ARG A 272 -38.45 7.49 23.02
N ASN A 273 -38.40 6.17 22.99
CA ASN A 273 -39.60 5.35 23.17
C ASN A 273 -39.65 4.78 24.60
N THR A 274 -40.87 4.52 25.07
CA THR A 274 -41.16 3.84 26.32
C THR A 274 -40.76 2.36 26.31
N SER A 275 -40.38 1.83 25.14
CA SER A 275 -40.00 0.43 24.94
C SER A 275 -38.53 0.13 25.25
N GLN A 276 -37.76 1.11 25.76
CA GLN A 276 -36.32 1.02 26.08
C GLN A 276 -35.43 0.54 24.90
N LYS A 277 -35.96 0.54 23.67
CA LYS A 277 -35.22 0.19 22.46
C LYS A 277 -34.72 1.45 21.79
N GLY A 278 -33.41 1.53 21.55
CA GLY A 278 -32.77 2.63 20.83
C GLY A 278 -33.29 2.80 19.39
N HIS A 279 -32.94 3.92 18.75
CA HIS A 279 -33.25 4.11 17.33
C HIS A 279 -32.52 3.05 16.47
N PRO A 280 -33.15 2.52 15.41
CA PRO A 280 -32.46 1.60 14.50
C PRO A 280 -31.26 2.32 13.86
N LEU A 281 -30.10 1.67 13.85
CA LEU A 281 -28.88 2.17 13.20
C LEU A 281 -28.56 1.41 11.89
N SER A 282 -29.42 0.45 11.52
CA SER A 282 -29.37 -0.34 10.29
C SER A 282 -30.75 -0.98 10.02
N GLY A 283 -30.92 -1.63 8.87
CA GLY A 283 -32.09 -2.42 8.48
C GLY A 283 -33.35 -1.59 8.17
N LYS A 284 -33.28 -0.26 8.26
CA LYS A 284 -34.39 0.66 7.95
C LYS A 284 -33.93 1.68 6.90
N LYS A 285 -34.86 2.16 6.08
CA LYS A 285 -34.58 3.23 5.12
C LYS A 285 -34.48 4.57 5.86
N ASP A 286 -33.46 5.33 5.51
CA ASP A 286 -33.31 6.73 5.88
C ASP A 286 -34.30 7.56 5.07
N ILE A 287 -35.14 8.30 5.78
CA ILE A 287 -36.15 9.19 5.19
C ILE A 287 -35.77 10.66 5.34
N SER A 288 -34.62 10.96 5.96
CA SER A 288 -34.11 12.32 6.08
C SER A 288 -33.84 12.92 4.70
N PRO A 289 -34.00 14.24 4.52
CA PRO A 289 -33.82 14.89 3.22
C PRO A 289 -32.44 14.62 2.59
N LYS A 290 -31.39 14.53 3.41
CA LYS A 290 -30.00 14.38 2.96
C LYS A 290 -29.64 12.97 2.48
N ARG A 291 -30.38 11.95 2.91
CA ARG A 291 -30.02 10.53 2.69
C ARG A 291 -31.21 9.67 2.28
N LYS A 292 -32.28 10.29 1.81
CA LYS A 292 -33.53 9.62 1.39
C LYS A 292 -33.25 8.39 0.53
N GLY A 293 -33.78 7.24 0.95
CA GLY A 293 -33.68 5.97 0.23
C GLY A 293 -32.41 5.15 0.50
N LYS A 294 -31.42 5.71 1.21
CA LYS A 294 -30.29 4.94 1.74
C LYS A 294 -30.69 4.20 3.00
N GLU A 295 -29.85 3.27 3.45
CA GLU A 295 -30.02 2.67 4.77
C GLU A 295 -29.70 3.69 5.86
N LEU A 296 -30.51 3.64 6.93
CA LEU A 296 -30.31 4.41 8.14
C LEU A 296 -29.00 3.98 8.80
N SER A 297 -28.22 4.95 9.26
CA SER A 297 -26.85 4.74 9.77
C SER A 297 -26.46 5.84 10.75
N CYS A 298 -25.28 5.75 11.37
CA CYS A 298 -24.79 6.82 12.26
C CYS A 298 -24.84 8.21 11.59
N VAL A 299 -24.50 8.28 10.30
CA VAL A 299 -24.45 9.55 9.54
C VAL A 299 -25.82 10.09 9.10
N SER A 300 -26.89 9.38 9.41
CA SER A 300 -28.26 9.87 9.27
C SER A 300 -28.60 10.94 10.31
N CYS A 301 -27.92 10.88 11.45
CA CYS A 301 -28.11 11.79 12.58
C CYS A 301 -26.87 12.63 12.86
N HIS A 302 -25.68 12.07 12.64
CA HIS A 302 -24.39 12.71 12.94
C HIS A 302 -23.65 13.13 11.68
N ASP A 303 -22.89 14.21 11.76
CA ASP A 303 -21.91 14.61 10.76
C ASP A 303 -20.52 14.14 11.23
N PRO A 304 -19.89 13.20 10.50
CA PRO A 304 -18.60 12.66 10.90
C PRO A 304 -17.44 13.66 10.75
N HIS A 305 -17.66 14.81 10.12
CA HIS A 305 -16.63 15.85 9.96
C HIS A 305 -16.66 16.91 11.07
N GLY A 306 -17.56 16.76 12.04
CA GLY A 306 -17.83 17.75 13.09
C GLY A 306 -19.12 18.52 12.80
N GLY A 307 -19.43 19.50 13.64
CA GLY A 307 -20.64 20.28 13.44
C GLY A 307 -20.65 21.62 14.16
N VAL A 308 -21.69 22.40 13.90
CA VAL A 308 -21.94 23.69 14.57
C VAL A 308 -22.76 23.54 15.84
N VAL A 309 -23.16 22.31 16.18
CA VAL A 309 -23.91 21.97 17.40
C VAL A 309 -23.33 20.71 18.05
N ARG A 310 -23.57 20.55 19.36
CA ARG A 310 -23.12 19.38 20.13
C ARG A 310 -23.55 18.07 19.48
N TYR A 311 -22.70 17.06 19.60
CA TYR A 311 -22.87 15.73 19.00
C TYR A 311 -22.95 15.75 17.46
N PHE A 312 -22.57 16.84 16.81
CA PHE A 312 -22.48 16.92 15.34
C PHE A 312 -23.81 16.60 14.65
N LEU A 313 -24.95 17.05 15.20
CA LEU A 313 -26.25 16.69 14.64
C LEU A 313 -26.46 17.26 13.23
N GLN A 314 -26.93 16.42 12.29
CA GLN A 314 -27.19 16.76 10.89
C GLN A 314 -28.22 17.88 10.70
N SER A 315 -29.06 18.13 11.72
CA SER A 315 -30.00 19.25 11.77
C SER A 315 -29.32 20.62 11.86
N ARG A 316 -28.08 20.66 12.38
CA ARG A 316 -27.31 21.87 12.66
C ARG A 316 -28.05 22.88 13.57
N LYS A 317 -29.03 22.43 14.35
CA LYS A 317 -29.79 23.22 15.33
C LYS A 317 -29.58 22.64 16.73
N GLU A 318 -29.43 23.50 17.73
CA GLU A 318 -29.22 23.07 19.13
C GLU A 318 -30.42 22.30 19.67
N GLU A 319 -31.62 22.65 19.20
CA GLU A 319 -32.84 21.94 19.52
C GLU A 319 -32.83 20.53 18.90
N ARG A 320 -32.66 19.52 19.76
CA ARG A 320 -32.63 18.11 19.35
C ARG A 320 -33.90 17.67 18.60
N MET A 321 -35.03 18.33 18.87
CA MET A 321 -36.32 18.02 18.22
C MET A 321 -36.28 18.29 16.73
N ALA A 322 -35.51 19.28 16.29
CA ALA A 322 -35.36 19.61 14.88
C ALA A 322 -34.79 18.44 14.06
N LEU A 323 -33.94 17.60 14.67
CA LEU A 323 -33.46 16.38 14.02
C LEU A 323 -34.57 15.33 13.93
N CYS A 324 -35.34 15.16 15.00
CA CYS A 324 -36.40 14.15 15.05
C CYS A 324 -37.52 14.43 14.04
N GLN A 325 -37.82 15.70 13.78
CA GLN A 325 -38.79 16.14 12.77
C GLN A 325 -38.45 15.69 11.35
N PHE A 326 -37.17 15.39 11.03
CA PHE A 326 -36.80 14.86 9.72
C PHE A 326 -37.52 13.55 9.37
N CYS A 327 -37.90 12.77 10.38
CA CYS A 327 -38.52 11.47 10.24
C CYS A 327 -39.90 11.39 10.91
N HIS A 328 -40.11 12.20 11.96
CA HIS A 328 -41.33 12.26 12.76
C HIS A 328 -42.05 13.59 12.52
N ASN A 329 -42.34 13.90 11.25
CA ASN A 329 -43.27 14.97 10.90
C ASN A 329 -44.69 14.51 11.25
N LYS A 330 -45.12 14.82 12.47
CA LYS A 330 -46.54 14.92 12.81
C LYS A 330 -46.95 16.38 12.73
#